data_AF-A0A845YNT8-F1
#
_entry.id   AF-A0A845YNT8-F1
#
_cell.length_a   1.000
_cell.length_b   1.000
_cell.length_c   1.000
_cell.angle_alpha   90.00
_cell.angle_beta   90.00
_cell.angle_gamma   90.00
#
_symmetry.space_group_name_H-M   'P 1'
#
loop_
_entity.id
_entity.type
_entity.pdbx_description
1 polymer ?
#
loop_
_entity_poly.entity_id
_entity_poly.type
_entity_poly.pdbx_seq_one_letter_code
_entity_poly.pdbx_strand_id
1 'polypeptide(L)'
;MEEKTTQPIAENLWWVIPNKLAGVRKPLAEELPELQTLGIGSIVSVMDDPSNLECYQQANLPHLWLPTKGGTPPSREQVQQLQDFIDAQNSQGNGVAIHCTSGRRRTGTAIAAYLIASGLTYNDAMEKILSANPEIDLREAQSKFLQDLANK
;
A
#
# COMPACT_ATOMS: atom_id res chain seq x y z
N MET A 1 -2.50 32.97 -5.00
CA MET A 1 -2.98 31.61 -4.70
C MET A 1 -1.87 30.70 -5.18
N GLU A 2 -1.05 30.19 -4.28
CA GLU A 2 0.08 29.32 -4.65
C GLU A 2 -0.51 27.99 -5.14
N GLU A 3 -0.49 27.79 -6.45
CA GLU A 3 -0.63 26.49 -7.07
C GLU A 3 0.51 25.63 -6.52
N LYS A 4 0.24 24.87 -5.47
CA LYS A 4 1.13 23.80 -5.04
C LYS A 4 1.17 22.82 -6.20
N THR A 5 2.21 22.90 -7.02
CA THR A 5 2.61 21.89 -7.99
C THR A 5 2.86 20.59 -7.22
N THR A 6 1.77 19.88 -6.98
CA THR A 6 1.80 18.57 -6.36
C THR A 6 2.38 17.66 -7.43
N GLN A 7 3.53 17.03 -7.16
CA GLN A 7 4.16 16.11 -8.12
C GLN A 7 3.14 15.08 -8.61
N PRO A 8 3.20 14.68 -9.90
CA PRO A 8 2.30 13.67 -10.46
C PRO A 8 2.22 12.44 -9.56
N ILE A 9 1.02 11.85 -9.43
CA ILE A 9 0.84 10.65 -8.62
C ILE A 9 1.74 9.51 -9.12
N ALA A 10 2.01 9.47 -10.42
CA ALA A 10 2.92 8.54 -11.08
C ALA A 10 4.35 8.58 -10.51
N GLU A 11 4.87 9.76 -10.15
CA GLU A 11 6.22 9.88 -9.56
C GLU A 11 6.27 9.35 -8.12
N ASN A 12 5.12 9.29 -7.45
CA ASN A 12 4.99 8.76 -6.10
C ASN A 12 4.56 7.29 -6.08
N LEU A 13 4.26 6.70 -7.25
CA LEU A 13 3.91 5.29 -7.39
C LEU A 13 5.19 4.47 -7.51
N TRP A 14 5.39 3.52 -6.60
CA TRP A 14 6.56 2.66 -6.59
C TRP A 14 6.14 1.19 -6.58
N TRP A 15 6.50 0.49 -7.66
CA TRP A 15 6.18 -0.92 -7.84
C TRP A 15 7.12 -1.81 -7.04
N VAL A 16 6.57 -2.59 -6.12
CA VAL A 16 7.30 -3.65 -5.41
C VAL A 16 7.25 -4.95 -6.18
N ILE A 17 6.11 -5.22 -6.81
CA ILE A 17 5.94 -6.30 -7.77
C ILE A 17 5.33 -5.67 -9.01
N PRO A 18 6.07 -5.60 -10.14
CA PRO A 18 5.59 -4.96 -11.36
C PRO A 18 4.19 -5.45 -11.75
N ASN A 19 3.29 -4.50 -12.02
CA ASN A 19 1.89 -4.72 -12.41
C ASN A 19 1.01 -5.47 -11.40
N LYS A 20 1.50 -5.74 -10.17
CA LYS A 20 0.75 -6.48 -9.13
C LYS A 20 0.61 -5.72 -7.83
N LEU A 21 1.72 -5.15 -7.33
CA LEU A 21 1.73 -4.50 -6.04
C LEU A 21 2.62 -3.26 -6.05
N ALA A 22 2.01 -2.13 -5.72
CA ALA A 22 2.69 -0.86 -5.58
C ALA A 22 2.32 -0.16 -4.28
N GLY A 23 3.20 0.71 -3.81
CA GLY A 23 2.87 1.72 -2.81
C GLY A 23 2.72 3.09 -3.46
N VAL A 24 1.91 3.95 -2.85
CA VAL A 24 1.70 5.33 -3.32
C VAL A 24 1.31 6.26 -2.17
N ARG A 25 1.51 7.57 -2.34
CA ARG A 25 0.91 8.59 -1.44
C ARG A 25 -0.62 8.59 -1.54
N LYS A 26 -1.30 9.29 -0.62
CA LYS A 26 -2.75 9.50 -0.72
C LYS A 26 -3.10 10.09 -2.09
N PRO A 27 -3.88 9.39 -2.93
CA PRO A 27 -4.31 9.93 -4.20
C PRO A 27 -5.48 10.90 -4.01
N LEU A 28 -5.58 11.86 -4.92
CA LEU A 28 -6.76 12.71 -5.09
C LEU A 28 -7.75 12.02 -6.03
N ALA A 29 -9.02 12.43 -5.97
CA ALA A 29 -10.07 11.85 -6.83
C ALA A 29 -9.77 12.01 -8.33
N GLU A 30 -9.17 13.13 -8.71
CA GLU A 30 -8.74 13.44 -10.08
C GLU A 30 -7.54 12.61 -10.57
N GLU A 31 -6.78 12.03 -9.63
CA GLU A 31 -5.58 11.21 -9.93
C GLU A 31 -5.91 9.72 -10.09
N LEU A 32 -7.13 9.30 -9.74
CA LEU A 32 -7.55 7.90 -9.85
C LEU A 32 -7.54 7.37 -11.28
N PRO A 33 -8.00 8.12 -12.30
CA PRO A 33 -7.90 7.69 -13.69
C PRO A 33 -6.44 7.49 -14.13
N GLU A 34 -5.52 8.34 -13.66
CA GLU A 34 -4.09 8.19 -13.96
C GLU A 34 -3.51 6.91 -13.33
N LEU A 35 -3.90 6.57 -12.10
CA LEU A 35 -3.51 5.29 -11.51
C LEU A 35 -4.04 4.09 -12.31
N GLN A 36 -5.29 4.18 -12.80
CA GLN A 36 -5.89 3.13 -13.63
C GLN A 36 -5.14 2.95 -14.97
N THR A 37 -4.71 4.03 -15.63
CA THR A 37 -3.92 3.92 -16.87
C THR A 37 -2.53 3.33 -16.64
N LEU A 38 -1.97 3.49 -15.44
CA LEU A 38 -0.72 2.84 -15.03
C LEU A 38 -0.89 1.35 -14.66
N GLY A 39 -2.11 0.82 -14.72
CA GLY A 39 -2.41 -0.59 -14.42
C GLY A 39 -2.89 -0.87 -13.00
N ILE A 40 -3.16 0.18 -12.20
CA ILE A 40 -3.77 0.02 -10.87
C ILE A 40 -5.28 -0.15 -11.04
N GLY A 41 -5.74 -1.39 -10.97
CA GLY A 41 -7.16 -1.73 -11.02
C GLY A 41 -7.83 -1.76 -9.64
N SER A 42 -7.07 -1.55 -8.55
CA SER A 42 -7.63 -1.57 -7.19
C SER A 42 -6.74 -0.86 -6.17
N ILE A 43 -7.34 -0.42 -5.06
CA ILE A 43 -6.63 0.36 -4.04
C ILE A 43 -6.88 -0.12 -2.62
N VAL A 44 -5.85 -0.10 -1.79
CA VAL A 44 -5.95 -0.38 -0.34
C VAL A 44 -5.59 0.87 0.44
N SER A 45 -6.54 1.35 1.25
CA SER A 45 -6.29 2.42 2.21
C SER A 45 -5.93 1.84 3.56
N VAL A 46 -4.75 2.18 4.08
CA VAL A 46 -4.35 1.87 5.47
C VAL A 46 -4.42 3.10 6.39
N MET A 47 -5.20 4.11 6.00
CA MET A 47 -5.42 5.30 6.83
C MET A 47 -6.45 5.04 7.92
N ASP A 48 -6.30 5.73 9.04
CA ASP A 48 -7.20 5.72 10.19
C ASP A 48 -8.44 6.61 10.00
N ASP A 49 -8.53 7.35 8.89
CA ASP A 49 -9.71 8.11 8.46
C ASP A 49 -10.32 7.54 7.17
N PRO A 50 -11.66 7.64 7.00
CA PRO A 50 -12.36 7.15 5.81
C PRO A 50 -12.42 8.19 4.67
N SER A 51 -11.69 9.30 4.72
CA SER A 51 -11.94 10.46 3.85
C SER A 51 -11.73 10.21 2.34
N ASN A 52 -11.12 9.10 1.94
CA ASN A 52 -10.94 8.73 0.53
C ASN A 52 -11.89 7.62 0.06
N LEU A 53 -12.68 7.01 0.93
CA LEU A 53 -13.48 5.84 0.53
C LEU A 53 -14.57 6.25 -0.47
N GLU A 54 -15.16 7.43 -0.28
CA GLU A 54 -16.19 7.95 -1.17
C GLU A 54 -15.65 8.18 -2.60
N CYS A 55 -14.42 8.68 -2.75
CA CYS A 55 -13.87 8.90 -4.09
C CYS A 55 -13.59 7.57 -4.83
N TYR A 56 -13.17 6.52 -4.11
CA TYR A 56 -12.99 5.19 -4.71
C TYR A 56 -14.31 4.58 -5.15
N GLN A 57 -15.37 4.77 -4.35
CA GLN A 57 -16.73 4.36 -4.72
C GLN A 57 -17.22 5.09 -5.96
N GLN A 58 -17.09 6.42 -6.00
CA GLN A 58 -17.51 7.23 -7.15
C GLN A 58 -16.75 6.89 -8.44
N ALA A 59 -15.47 6.50 -8.31
CA ALA A 59 -14.64 6.07 -9.44
C ALA A 59 -14.87 4.61 -9.87
N ASN A 60 -15.79 3.87 -9.23
CA ASN A 60 -15.98 2.42 -9.40
C ASN A 60 -14.67 1.63 -9.26
N LEU A 61 -13.75 2.09 -8.41
CA LEU A 61 -12.47 1.44 -8.18
C LEU A 61 -12.63 0.43 -7.02
N PRO A 62 -12.39 -0.87 -7.26
CA PRO A 62 -12.34 -1.87 -6.19
C PRO A 62 -11.36 -1.42 -5.11
N HIS A 63 -11.83 -1.37 -3.86
CA HIS A 63 -11.02 -0.89 -2.76
C HIS A 63 -11.22 -1.68 -1.47
N LEU A 64 -10.18 -1.70 -0.66
CA LEU A 64 -10.20 -2.26 0.70
C LEU A 64 -9.74 -1.19 1.70
N TRP A 65 -10.45 -1.07 2.82
CA TRP A 65 -10.06 -0.20 3.91
C TRP A 65 -9.61 -1.01 5.12
N LEU A 66 -8.34 -0.86 5.49
CA LEU A 66 -7.71 -1.52 6.64
C LEU A 66 -7.17 -0.46 7.60
N PRO A 67 -8.03 0.15 8.43
CA PRO A 67 -7.64 1.29 9.26
C PRO A 67 -6.49 0.92 10.19
N THR A 68 -5.34 1.57 9.97
CA THR A 68 -4.13 1.35 10.76
C THR A 68 -3.69 2.68 11.35
N LYS A 69 -3.73 2.77 12.69
CA LYS A 69 -3.36 4.00 13.41
C LYS A 69 -1.92 4.38 13.09
N GLY A 70 -1.69 5.67 12.85
CA GLY A 70 -0.35 6.20 12.59
C GLY A 70 0.69 5.73 13.63
N GLY A 71 1.78 5.13 13.16
CA GLY A 71 2.87 4.64 14.01
C GLY A 71 2.63 3.30 14.70
N THR A 72 1.52 2.62 14.40
CA THR A 72 1.27 1.23 14.83
C THR A 72 1.37 0.27 13.64
N PRO A 73 1.72 -1.01 13.86
CA PRO A 73 1.62 -2.04 12.84
C PRO A 73 0.15 -2.43 12.58
N PRO A 74 -0.16 -3.02 11.41
CA PRO A 74 -1.46 -3.66 11.17
C PRO A 74 -1.65 -4.88 12.08
N SER A 75 -2.89 -5.31 12.28
CA SER A 75 -3.18 -6.59 12.93
C SER A 75 -2.94 -7.76 11.98
N ARG A 76 -2.78 -8.98 12.51
CA ARG A 76 -2.61 -10.18 11.68
C ARG A 76 -3.84 -10.49 10.83
N GLU A 77 -5.03 -10.19 11.35
CA GLU A 77 -6.29 -10.30 10.61
C GLU A 77 -6.32 -9.31 9.44
N GLN A 78 -5.85 -8.07 9.65
CA GLN A 78 -5.71 -7.09 8.56
C GLN A 78 -4.70 -7.55 7.51
N VAL A 79 -3.59 -8.19 7.92
CA VAL A 79 -2.63 -8.78 6.97
C VAL A 79 -3.27 -9.90 6.15
N GLN A 80 -4.10 -10.76 6.76
CA GLN A 80 -4.82 -11.79 6.03
C GLN A 80 -5.81 -11.18 5.02
N GLN A 81 -6.64 -10.23 5.46
CA GLN A 81 -7.57 -9.52 4.57
C GLN A 81 -6.85 -8.82 3.42
N LEU A 82 -5.67 -8.25 3.70
CA LEU A 82 -4.82 -7.64 2.69
C LEU A 82 -4.36 -8.66 1.65
N GLN A 83 -3.88 -9.83 2.10
CA GLN A 83 -3.45 -10.91 1.22
C GLN A 83 -4.59 -11.41 0.35
N ASP A 84 -5.73 -11.73 0.95
CA ASP A 84 -6.92 -12.24 0.23
C ASP A 84 -7.37 -11.25 -0.86
N PHE A 85 -7.39 -9.95 -0.55
CA PHE A 85 -7.76 -8.92 -1.51
C PHE A 85 -6.72 -8.77 -2.62
N ILE A 86 -5.43 -8.74 -2.29
CA ILE A 86 -4.37 -8.62 -3.28
C ILE A 86 -4.38 -9.81 -4.25
N ASP A 87 -4.53 -11.02 -3.73
CA ASP A 87 -4.57 -12.24 -4.54
C ASP A 87 -5.80 -12.28 -5.43
N ALA A 88 -6.97 -11.91 -4.91
CA ALA A 88 -8.20 -11.81 -5.70
C ALA A 88 -8.09 -10.80 -6.84
N GLN A 89 -7.50 -9.62 -6.60
CA GLN A 89 -7.31 -8.59 -7.62
C GLN A 89 -6.25 -8.98 -8.65
N ASN A 90 -5.11 -9.53 -8.20
CA ASN A 90 -4.06 -10.00 -9.08
C ASN A 90 -4.54 -11.15 -10.00
N SER A 91 -5.43 -12.02 -9.51
CA SER A 91 -6.02 -13.10 -10.32
C SER A 91 -6.87 -12.59 -11.49
N GLN A 92 -7.39 -11.35 -11.38
CA GLN A 92 -8.15 -10.66 -12.41
C GLN A 92 -7.25 -9.77 -13.31
N GLY A 93 -5.93 -9.78 -13.09
CA GLY A 93 -4.97 -8.94 -13.82
C GLY A 93 -4.92 -7.49 -13.33
N ASN A 94 -5.53 -7.18 -12.19
CA ASN A 94 -5.53 -5.83 -11.63
C ASN A 94 -4.34 -5.62 -10.69
N GLY A 95 -3.53 -4.60 -10.97
CA GLY A 95 -2.54 -4.12 -10.01
C GLY A 95 -3.20 -3.51 -8.78
N VAL A 96 -2.56 -3.68 -7.62
CA VAL A 96 -3.03 -3.15 -6.33
C VAL A 96 -2.09 -2.06 -5.86
N ALA A 97 -2.63 -0.86 -5.59
CA ALA A 97 -1.90 0.20 -4.91
C ALA A 97 -2.26 0.25 -3.43
N ILE A 98 -1.27 0.25 -2.54
CA ILE A 98 -1.47 0.49 -1.11
C ILE A 98 -1.07 1.93 -0.79
N HIS A 99 -1.91 2.68 -0.08
CA HIS A 99 -1.58 4.05 0.32
C HIS A 99 -1.85 4.32 1.80
N CYS A 100 -1.09 5.27 2.33
CA CYS A 100 -1.38 5.93 3.59
C CYS A 100 -1.44 7.44 3.33
N THR A 101 -0.83 8.26 4.18
CA THR A 101 -0.71 9.71 3.93
C THR A 101 0.38 9.99 2.90
N SER A 102 1.63 9.61 3.21
CA SER A 102 2.81 9.86 2.38
C SER A 102 3.25 8.68 1.52
N GLY A 103 2.63 7.51 1.70
CA GLY A 103 3.02 6.31 0.97
C GLY A 103 4.29 5.62 1.46
N ARG A 104 4.86 6.02 2.61
CA ARG A 104 6.16 5.51 3.09
C ARG A 104 6.04 4.55 4.27
N ARG A 105 5.50 5.03 5.41
CA ARG A 105 5.54 4.28 6.69
C ARG A 105 4.53 3.13 6.77
N ARG A 106 3.24 3.47 6.95
CA ARG A 106 2.15 2.48 7.05
C ARG A 106 2.06 1.63 5.78
N THR A 107 2.23 2.28 4.62
CA THR A 107 2.29 1.61 3.32
C THR A 107 3.43 0.60 3.26
N GLY A 108 4.67 0.99 3.57
CA GLY A 108 5.80 0.08 3.59
C GLY A 108 5.60 -1.07 4.57
N THR A 109 5.02 -0.80 5.75
CA THR A 109 4.69 -1.85 6.74
C THR A 109 3.68 -2.85 6.19
N ALA A 110 2.60 -2.39 5.57
CA ALA A 110 1.56 -3.25 5.01
C ALA A 110 2.10 -4.09 3.85
N ILE A 111 2.88 -3.50 2.94
CA ILE A 111 3.50 -4.23 1.83
C ILE A 111 4.50 -5.28 2.35
N ALA A 112 5.36 -4.90 3.30
CA ALA A 112 6.30 -5.85 3.92
C ALA A 112 5.55 -7.02 4.59
N ALA A 113 4.48 -6.72 5.31
CA ALA A 113 3.68 -7.74 5.98
C ALA A 113 3.04 -8.71 4.98
N TYR A 114 2.51 -8.20 3.86
CA TYR A 114 2.02 -9.04 2.77
C TYR A 114 3.12 -9.93 2.18
N LEU A 115 4.30 -9.38 1.88
CA LEU A 115 5.41 -10.15 1.33
C LEU A 115 5.83 -11.30 2.26
N ILE A 116 5.92 -11.03 3.56
CA ILE A 116 6.27 -12.03 4.58
C ILE A 116 5.16 -13.09 4.68
N ALA A 117 3.89 -12.68 4.73
CA ALA A 117 2.76 -13.61 4.74
C ALA A 117 2.68 -14.48 3.48
N SER A 118 3.22 -13.98 2.36
CA SER A 118 3.35 -14.72 1.09
C SER A 118 4.65 -15.54 0.99
N GLY A 119 5.38 -15.71 2.08
CA GLY A 119 6.50 -16.66 2.22
C GLY A 119 7.91 -16.08 2.12
N LEU A 120 8.06 -14.75 2.02
CA LEU A 120 9.40 -14.13 2.07
C LEU A 120 9.90 -14.05 3.52
N THR A 121 11.23 -14.10 3.68
CA THR A 121 11.83 -13.77 4.97
C THR A 121 11.69 -12.27 5.27
N TYR A 122 11.84 -11.88 6.53
CA TYR A 122 11.88 -10.46 6.91
C TYR A 122 12.92 -9.68 6.09
N ASN A 123 14.13 -10.23 5.93
CA ASN A 123 15.21 -9.54 5.21
C ASN A 123 14.89 -9.39 3.72
N ASP A 124 14.38 -10.43 3.06
CA ASP A 124 14.03 -10.37 1.63
C ASP A 124 12.88 -9.38 1.38
N ALA A 125 11.88 -9.37 2.27
CA ALA A 125 10.77 -8.42 2.19
C ALA A 125 11.26 -6.97 2.32
N MET A 126 12.16 -6.72 3.29
CA MET A 126 12.75 -5.41 3.53
C MET A 126 13.64 -4.94 2.37
N GLU A 127 14.49 -5.81 1.84
CA GLU A 127 15.33 -5.52 0.68
C GLU A 127 14.47 -5.15 -0.54
N LYS A 128 13.39 -5.90 -0.76
CA LYS A 128 12.51 -5.67 -1.91
C LYS A 128 11.78 -4.34 -1.84
N ILE A 129 11.22 -3.98 -0.68
CA ILE A 129 10.54 -2.68 -0.54
C ILE A 129 11.52 -1.51 -0.57
N LEU A 130 12.72 -1.63 0.01
CA LEU A 130 13.73 -0.57 0.01
C LEU A 130 14.34 -0.36 -1.38
N SER A 131 14.46 -1.42 -2.16
CA SER A 131 14.87 -1.35 -3.57
C SER A 131 13.82 -0.63 -4.43
N ALA A 132 12.53 -0.81 -4.12
CA ALA A 132 11.44 -0.11 -4.80
C ALA A 132 11.28 1.35 -4.32
N ASN A 133 11.50 1.62 -3.03
CA ASN A 133 11.45 2.95 -2.46
C ASN A 133 12.45 3.10 -1.29
N PRO A 134 13.58 3.81 -1.49
CA PRO A 134 14.60 3.99 -0.46
C PRO A 134 14.16 4.95 0.68
N GLU A 135 13.04 5.66 0.52
CA GLU A 135 12.52 6.59 1.53
C GLU A 135 11.57 5.95 2.54
N ILE A 136 11.43 4.62 2.53
CA ILE A 136 10.63 3.89 3.52
C ILE A 136 11.25 4.08 4.91
N ASP A 137 10.41 4.49 5.86
CA ASP A 137 10.79 4.81 7.23
C ASP A 137 9.86 4.08 8.21
N LEU A 138 10.27 2.88 8.63
CA LEU A 138 9.53 2.05 9.59
C LEU A 138 9.95 2.38 11.02
N ARG A 139 8.97 2.47 11.92
CA ARG A 139 9.25 2.59 13.36
C ARG A 139 9.60 1.23 13.96
N GLU A 140 10.29 1.25 15.10
CA GLU A 140 10.67 0.04 15.84
C GLU A 140 9.51 -0.93 16.07
N ALA A 141 8.34 -0.44 16.48
CA ALA A 141 7.15 -1.27 16.69
C ALA A 141 6.68 -1.99 15.41
N GLN A 142 6.86 -1.37 14.23
CA GLN A 142 6.51 -1.95 12.94
C GLN A 142 7.55 -2.98 12.52
N SER A 143 8.84 -2.67 12.66
CA SER A 143 9.93 -3.61 12.37
C SER A 143 9.84 -4.85 13.26
N LYS A 144 9.58 -4.69 14.56
CA LYS A 144 9.38 -5.80 15.50
C LYS A 144 8.19 -6.67 15.11
N PHE A 145 7.06 -6.05 14.76
CA PHE A 145 5.90 -6.78 14.26
C PHE A 145 6.22 -7.62 13.02
N LEU A 146 6.97 -7.07 12.05
CA LEU A 146 7.35 -7.79 10.84
C LEU A 146 8.29 -8.98 11.14
N GLN A 147 9.22 -8.82 12.10
CA GLN A 147 10.07 -9.93 12.56
C GLN A 147 9.24 -11.02 13.27
N ASP A 148 8.32 -10.63 14.15
CA ASP A 148 7.38 -11.54 14.82
C ASP A 148 6.40 -12.19 13.83
N LEU A 149 6.17 -11.58 12.67
CA LEU A 149 5.37 -12.16 11.58
C LEU A 149 6.18 -13.22 10.82
N ALA A 150 7.47 -12.99 10.59
CA ALA A 150 8.36 -13.91 9.87
C ALA A 150 8.78 -15.14 10.68
N ASN A 151 8.80 -15.06 12.00
CA ASN A 151 9.22 -16.15 12.90
C ASN A 151 8.09 -17.14 13.25
N LYS A 152 7.04 -17.21 12.43
CA LYS A 152 5.85 -18.04 12.68
C LYS A 152 5.86 -19.36 11.94
#